data_AF-A0A2K9MIP1-F1
#
_entry.id   AF-A0A2K9MIP1-F1
#
_cell.length_a   1.000
_cell.length_b   1.000
_cell.length_c   1.000
_cell.angle_alpha   90.00
_cell.angle_beta   90.00
_cell.angle_gamma   90.00
#
_symmetry.space_group_name_H-M   'P 1'
#
loop_
_entity.id
_entity.type
_entity.pdbx_description
1 polymer ?
#
loop_
_entity_poly.entity_id
_entity_poly.type
_entity_poly.pdbx_seq_one_letter_code
_entity_poly.pdbx_strand_id
1 'polypeptide(L)' 'MHHAETAWRMVIELVTGLGIGFGIGYGLDRLFGTLPIFLILFLLAGLAAGIKVMLGTAQDMQRKAARDMQGDLPKDEG' A
#
# COMPACT_ATOMS: atom_id res chain seq x y z
N MET A 1 14.08 11.67 -11.97
CA MET A 1 14.20 10.59 -10.98
C MET A 1 12.92 10.34 -10.16
N HIS A 2 11.73 10.77 -10.60
CA HIS A 2 10.49 10.66 -9.81
C HIS A 2 9.93 9.23 -9.68
N HIS A 3 10.25 8.32 -10.59
CA HIS A 3 9.69 6.96 -10.58
C HIS A 3 10.25 6.05 -9.48
N ALA A 4 11.47 6.33 -9.00
CA ALA A 4 12.13 5.51 -7.98
C ALA A 4 11.47 5.66 -6.60
N GLU A 5 11.09 6.89 -6.22
CA GLU A 5 10.41 7.15 -4.95
C GLU A 5 9.06 6.41 -4.90
N THR A 6 8.31 6.44 -6.01
CA THR A 6 6.98 5.85 -6.05
C THR A 6 7.02 4.32 -6.05
N ALA A 7 7.97 3.72 -6.77
CA ALA A 7 8.19 2.27 -6.71
C ALA A 7 8.56 1.82 -5.28
N TRP A 8 9.44 2.55 -4.62
CA TRP A 8 9.86 2.27 -3.25
C TRP A 8 8.72 2.44 -2.23
N ARG A 9 7.87 3.45 -2.39
CA ARG A 9 6.67 3.63 -1.55
C ARG A 9 5.74 2.43 -1.61
N MET A 10 5.46 1.89 -2.80
CA MET A 10 4.61 0.70 -2.94
C MET A 10 5.17 -0.51 -2.16
N VAL A 11 6.49 -0.68 -2.16
CA VAL A 11 7.14 -1.73 -1.37
C VAL A 11 6.96 -1.49 0.12
N ILE A 12 7.19 -0.27 0.60
CA ILE A 12 6.99 0.08 2.01
C ILE A 12 5.53 -0.14 2.41
N GLU A 13 4.57 0.25 1.60
CA GLU A 13 3.14 0.11 1.91
C GLU A 13 2.76 -1.36 2.10
N LEU A 14 3.26 -2.23 1.22
CA LEU A 14 3.04 -3.67 1.32
C LEU A 14 3.74 -4.27 2.56
N VAL A 15 5.03 -3.94 2.76
CA VAL A 15 5.83 -4.44 3.88
C VAL A 15 5.29 -3.94 5.22
N THR A 16 4.79 -2.71 5.28
CA THR A 16 4.18 -2.13 6.49
C THR A 16 2.90 -2.87 6.85
N GLY A 17 2.04 -3.17 5.86
CA GLY A 17 0.84 -3.98 6.07
C GLY A 17 1.16 -5.38 6.64
N LEU A 18 2.13 -6.07 6.04
CA LEU A 18 2.58 -7.38 6.53
C LEU A 18 3.25 -7.28 7.91
N GLY A 19 4.09 -6.28 8.14
CA GLY A 19 4.80 -6.08 9.40
C GLY A 19 3.84 -5.84 10.57
N ILE A 20 2.80 -5.03 10.36
CA ILE A 20 1.75 -4.81 11.37
C ILE A 20 0.95 -6.10 11.61
N GLY A 21 0.52 -6.78 10.54
CA GLY A 21 -0.22 -8.04 10.65
C GLY A 21 0.57 -9.12 11.38
N PHE A 22 1.85 -9.26 11.04
CA PHE A 22 2.77 -10.17 11.72
C PHE A 22 2.97 -9.79 13.18
N GLY A 23 3.25 -8.52 13.48
CA GLY A 23 3.50 -8.05 14.85
C GLY A 23 2.32 -8.29 15.77
N ILE A 24 1.11 -7.97 15.32
CA ILE A 24 -0.12 -8.19 16.08
C ILE A 24 -0.41 -9.69 16.22
N GLY A 25 -0.37 -10.44 15.11
CA GLY A 25 -0.68 -11.85 15.10
C GLY A 25 0.28 -12.69 15.95
N TYR A 26 1.59 -12.45 15.83
CA TYR A 26 2.61 -13.09 16.65
C TYR A 26 2.49 -12.70 18.12
N GLY A 27 2.20 -11.42 18.41
CA GLY A 27 1.94 -10.96 19.76
C GLY A 27 0.78 -11.71 20.40
N LEU A 28 -0.39 -11.70 19.77
CA LEU A 28 -1.58 -12.38 20.27
C LEU A 28 -1.37 -13.87 20.45
N ASP A 29 -0.79 -14.55 19.46
CA ASP A 29 -0.51 -15.99 19.57
C ASP A 29 0.44 -16.32 20.73
N ARG A 30 1.40 -15.43 21.05
CA ARG A 30 2.29 -15.61 22.19
C ARG A 30 1.59 -15.37 23.54
N LEU A 31 0.67 -14.41 23.62
CA LEU A 31 -0.09 -14.15 24.85
C LEU A 31 -1.13 -15.25 25.13
N PHE A 32 -1.80 -15.76 24.10
CA PHE A 32 -2.89 -16.74 24.25
C PHE A 32 -2.44 -18.20 24.04
N GLY A 33 -1.21 -18.44 23.60
CA GLY A 33 -0.69 -19.79 23.33
C GLY A 33 -1.35 -20.47 22.12
N THR A 34 -1.96 -19.69 21.22
CA THR A 34 -2.75 -20.17 20.06
C THR A 34 -1.96 -20.26 18.76
N LEU A 35 -0.63 -20.12 18.83
CA LEU A 35 0.25 -20.10 17.67
C LEU A 35 -0.03 -21.33 16.77
N PRO A 36 -0.41 -21.16 15.49
CA PRO A 36 -0.29 -19.96 14.63
C PRO A 36 -1.62 -19.27 14.23
N ILE A 37 -2.71 -19.43 14.98
CA ILE A 37 -4.06 -19.05 14.51
C ILE A 37 -4.19 -17.54 14.27
N PHE A 38 -3.87 -16.69 15.25
CA PHE A 38 -3.98 -15.25 15.08
C PHE A 38 -2.94 -14.72 14.10
N LEU A 39 -1.76 -15.33 14.04
CA LEU A 39 -0.72 -14.99 13.07
C LEU A 39 -1.21 -15.13 11.63
N ILE A 40 -1.89 -16.24 11.29
CA ILE A 40 -2.45 -16.42 9.94
C ILE A 40 -3.54 -15.39 9.66
N LEU A 41 -4.49 -15.22 10.59
CA LEU A 41 -5.60 -14.27 10.41
C LEU A 41 -5.10 -12.83 10.22
N PHE A 42 -4.18 -12.37 11.05
CA PHE A 42 -3.66 -11.01 10.98
C PHE A 42 -2.65 -10.81 9.85
N LEU A 43 -1.92 -11.84 9.40
CA LEU A 43 -1.13 -11.74 8.17
C LEU A 43 -2.01 -11.54 6.94
N LEU A 44 -3.13 -12.27 6.83
CA LEU A 44 -4.08 -12.09 5.73
C LEU A 44 -4.74 -10.70 5.78
N ALA A 45 -5.14 -10.25 6.98
CA ALA A 45 -5.68 -8.91 7.17
C ALA A 45 -4.64 -7.81 6.86
N GLY A 46 -3.39 -7.99 7.30
CA GLY A 46 -2.28 -7.07 7.05
C GLY A 46 -1.90 -6.99 5.57
N LEU A 47 -1.90 -8.13 4.87
CA LEU A 47 -1.74 -8.19 3.42
C LEU A 47 -2.88 -7.44 2.70
N ALA A 48 -4.13 -7.69 3.08
CA ALA A 48 -5.28 -7.00 2.50
C ALA A 48 -5.20 -5.48 2.70
N ALA A 49 -4.81 -5.04 3.90
CA ALA A 49 -4.58 -3.62 4.19
C ALA A 49 -3.43 -3.03 3.36
N GLY A 50 -2.28 -3.72 3.28
CA GLY A 50 -1.13 -3.29 2.48
C GLY A 50 -1.45 -3.17 0.99
N ILE A 51 -2.14 -4.16 0.42
CA ILE A 51 -2.62 -4.13 -0.96
C ILE A 51 -3.56 -2.93 -1.18
N LYS A 52 -4.52 -2.69 -0.28
CA LYS A 52 -5.46 -1.57 -0.40
C LYS A 52 -4.73 -0.21 -0.48
N VAL A 53 -3.72 -0.01 0.36
CA VAL A 53 -2.91 1.22 0.33
C VAL A 53 -2.15 1.35 -0.98
N MET A 54 -1.45 0.27 -1.38
CA MET A 54 -0.69 0.23 -2.63
C MET A 54 -1.55 0.53 -3.86
N LEU A 55 -2.77 0.00 -3.93
CA LEU A 55 -3.71 0.29 -5.02
C LEU A 55 -4.13 1.76 -5.03
N GLY A 56 -4.34 2.36 -3.86
CA GLY A 56 -4.60 3.80 -3.75
C GLY A 56 -3.45 4.62 -4.32
N THR A 57 -2.22 4.28 -3.96
CA THR A 57 -1.00 4.92 -4.49
C THR A 57 -0.89 4.77 -6.00
N ALA A 58 -1.16 3.58 -6.54
CA ALA A 58 -1.16 3.35 -7.98
C ALA A 58 -2.22 4.19 -8.73
N GLN A 59 -3.43 4.32 -8.16
CA GLN A 59 -4.49 5.16 -8.74
C GLN A 59 -4.11 6.64 -8.72
N ASP A 60 -3.52 7.12 -7.63
CA ASP A 60 -3.05 8.50 -7.52
C ASP A 60 -1.95 8.81 -8.54
N MET A 61 -1.04 7.87 -8.78
CA MET A 61 -0.04 7.99 -9.84
C MET A 61 -0.66 8.14 -11.22
N GLN A 62 -1.65 7.29 -11.55
CA GLN A 62 -2.33 7.36 -12.83
C GLN A 62 -3.09 8.69 -13.01
N ARG A 63 -3.78 9.16 -11.95
CA ARG A 63 -4.48 10.45 -11.96
C ARG A 63 -3.52 11.62 -12.16
N LYS A 64 -2.36 11.60 -11.50
CA LYS A 64 -1.33 12.63 -11.69
C LYS A 64 -0.81 12.64 -13.12
N ALA A 65 -0.45 11.47 -13.66
CA ALA A 65 0.00 11.35 -15.04
C ALA A 65 -1.04 11.85 -16.07
N ALA A 66 -2.33 11.55 -15.87
CA ALA A 66 -3.40 12.03 -16.73
C ALA A 66 -3.62 13.55 -16.65
N ARG A 67 -3.48 14.14 -15.45
CA ARG A 67 -3.56 15.61 -15.26
C ARG A 67 -2.41 16.33 -15.93
N ASP A 68 -1.19 15.81 -15.78
CA ASP A 68 -0.01 16.41 -16.39
C ASP A 68 -0.14 16.44 -17.92
N MET A 69 -0.70 15.38 -18.53
CA MET A 69 -1.02 15.37 -19.98
C MET A 69 -2.13 16.35 -20.40
N GLN A 70 -3.09 16.66 -19.52
CA GLN A 70 -4.23 17.54 -19.85
C GLN A 70 -3.91 19.03 -19.63
N GLY A 71 -2.92 19.35 -18.80
CA GLY A 71 -2.43 20.72 -18.58
C GLY A 71 -1.67 21.32 -19.77
N ASP A 72 -1.21 20.48 -20.71
CA ASP A 72 -0.47 20.89 -21.91
C ASP A 72 -1.37 21.12 -23.16
N LEU A 73 -2.69 21.01 -23.03
CA LEU A 73 -3.59 21.47 -24.09
C LEU A 73 -3.52 23.00 -24.17
N PRO A 74 -3.10 23.58 -25.32
CA PRO A 74 -3.12 25.02 -25.49
C PRO A 74 -4.57 25.46 -25.30
N LYS A 75 -4.82 26.31 -24.30
CA LYS A 75 -6.09 27.03 -24.23
C LYS A 75 -6.17 27.81 -25.53
N ASP A 76 -7.13 27.44 -26.36
CA ASP A 76 -7.50 28.16 -27.55
C ASP A 76 -7.88 29.59 -27.14
N GLU A 77 -6.92 30.49 -27.30
CA GLU A 77 -7.15 31.92 -27.26
C GLU A 77 -7.97 32.29 -28.51
N GLY A 78 -9.29 32.27 -28.34
CA GLY A 78 -10.25 32.87 -29.26
C GLY A 78 -10.48 34.35 -28.95
#